data_AF-A0AAD5LZR6-F1
#
_entry.id   AF-A0AAD5LZR6-F1
#
_cell.length_a   1.000
_cell.length_b   1.000
_cell.length_c   1.000
_cell.angle_alpha   90.00
_cell.angle_beta   90.00
_cell.angle_gamma   90.00
#
_symmetry.space_group_name_H-M   'P 1'
#
loop_
_entity.id
_entity.type
_entity.pdbx_description
1 polymer ?
#
loop_
_entity_poly.entity_id
_entity_poly.type
_entity_poly.pdbx_seq_one_letter_code
_entity_poly.pdbx_strand_id
1 'polypeptide(L)'
;MAESAGSSNFSVKAETAQLLGVPLQDGDALDEGQDKSFVRVVYGVLVENWEAWSNVLRLIKARTTTKQEEDFILHALRSVRGGDTVVRTYISQAIQFASQFKKRSLVKQLEGLRRELSPARVDGSPRKPAPIKTTD
;
A
#
# COMPACT_ATOMS: atom_id res chain seq x y z
N MET A 1 0.39 -24.99 -30.33
CA MET A 1 -0.72 -24.11 -29.92
C MET A 1 -0.58 -23.91 -28.42
N ALA A 2 0.24 -22.93 -28.00
CA ALA A 2 0.71 -22.82 -26.63
C ALA A 2 0.87 -21.36 -26.20
N GLU A 3 -0.19 -20.55 -26.29
CA GLU A 3 -0.13 -19.16 -25.80
C GLU A 3 -1.50 -18.76 -25.25
N SER A 4 -1.66 -18.81 -23.93
CA SER A 4 -2.71 -18.07 -23.20
C SER A 4 -2.49 -18.08 -21.67
N ALA A 5 -1.74 -19.04 -21.12
CA ALA A 5 -1.54 -19.15 -19.67
C ALA A 5 -0.52 -18.16 -19.07
N GLY A 6 0.35 -17.54 -19.88
CA GLY A 6 1.36 -16.57 -19.40
C GLY A 6 0.79 -15.17 -19.15
N SER A 7 -0.15 -14.74 -19.98
CA SER A 7 -0.72 -13.38 -19.95
C SER A 7 -1.58 -13.13 -18.69
N SER A 8 -2.36 -14.13 -18.26
CA SER A 8 -3.20 -14.03 -17.06
C SER A 8 -2.40 -13.99 -15.76
N ASN A 9 -1.32 -14.78 -15.65
CA ASN A 9 -0.45 -14.77 -14.47
C ASN A 9 0.38 -13.48 -14.39
N PHE A 10 0.82 -12.95 -15.52
CA PHE A 10 1.47 -11.64 -15.58
C PHE A 10 0.50 -10.52 -15.14
N SER A 11 -0.75 -10.58 -15.57
CA SER A 11 -1.79 -9.63 -15.16
C SER A 11 -2.03 -9.64 -13.64
N VAL A 12 -2.16 -10.81 -13.02
CA VAL A 12 -2.37 -10.91 -11.56
C VAL A 12 -1.14 -10.45 -10.78
N LYS A 13 0.06 -10.78 -11.26
CA LYS A 13 1.33 -10.31 -10.65
C LYS A 13 1.49 -8.80 -10.78
N ALA A 14 1.21 -8.22 -11.94
CA ALA A 14 1.26 -6.79 -12.21
C ALA A 14 0.19 -6.02 -11.41
N GLU A 15 -1.01 -6.57 -11.28
CA GLU A 15 -2.06 -5.99 -10.45
C GLU A 15 -1.65 -5.99 -8.98
N THR A 16 -1.15 -7.11 -8.47
CA THR A 16 -0.65 -7.23 -7.08
C THR A 16 0.55 -6.32 -6.82
N ALA A 17 1.42 -6.16 -7.81
CA ALA A 17 2.58 -5.26 -7.80
C ALA A 17 2.18 -3.79 -7.66
N GLN A 18 1.27 -3.33 -8.52
CA GLN A 18 0.71 -1.98 -8.44
C GLN A 18 -0.04 -1.80 -7.13
N LEU A 19 -0.75 -2.84 -6.68
CA LEU A 19 -1.46 -2.81 -5.42
C LEU A 19 -0.49 -2.56 -4.27
N LEU A 20 0.63 -3.27 -4.21
CA LEU A 20 1.68 -3.09 -3.20
C LEU A 20 2.61 -1.88 -3.49
N GLY A 21 2.33 -1.17 -4.58
CA GLY A 21 3.07 -0.04 -5.14
C GLY A 21 4.56 -0.29 -5.32
N VAL A 22 4.88 -1.50 -5.77
CA VAL A 22 6.18 -1.82 -6.35
C VAL A 22 6.16 -1.30 -7.80
N PRO A 23 7.11 -0.44 -8.19
CA PRO A 23 7.12 0.12 -9.54
C PRO A 23 7.34 -0.99 -10.57
N LEU A 24 6.36 -1.15 -11.46
CA LEU A 24 6.51 -1.91 -12.69
C LEU A 24 7.16 -0.99 -13.71
N GLN A 25 8.36 -1.31 -14.18
CA GLN A 25 8.93 -0.57 -15.31
C GLN A 25 8.14 -0.93 -16.57
N ASP A 26 7.53 0.07 -17.21
CA ASP A 26 6.86 -0.08 -18.49
C ASP A 26 7.90 -0.44 -19.56
N GLY A 27 7.79 -1.63 -20.15
CA GLY A 27 8.32 -1.89 -21.48
C GLY A 27 9.59 -2.72 -21.59
N ASP A 28 10.10 -3.34 -20.53
CA ASP A 28 11.12 -4.38 -20.68
C ASP A 28 10.47 -5.74 -20.42
N ALA A 29 10.61 -6.66 -21.39
CA ALA A 29 10.38 -8.06 -21.11
C ALA A 29 11.33 -8.43 -19.97
N LEU A 30 10.80 -8.53 -18.74
CA LEU A 30 11.56 -8.89 -17.55
C LEU A 30 12.27 -10.20 -17.86
N ASP A 31 13.58 -10.09 -18.12
CA ASP A 31 14.48 -11.23 -18.26
C ASP A 31 14.21 -12.19 -17.09
N GLU A 32 14.12 -13.50 -17.34
CA GLU A 32 13.67 -14.50 -16.35
C GLU A 32 14.42 -14.45 -15.01
N GLY A 33 15.60 -13.79 -14.97
CA GLY A 33 16.36 -13.48 -13.76
C GLY A 33 15.78 -12.33 -12.91
N GLN A 34 15.26 -11.26 -13.50
CA GLN A 34 14.67 -10.13 -12.78
C GLN A 34 13.24 -10.42 -12.30
N ASP A 35 12.46 -11.19 -13.06
CA ASP A 35 11.11 -11.59 -12.68
C ASP A 35 11.13 -12.44 -11.39
N LYS A 36 12.17 -13.27 -11.19
CA LYS A 36 12.40 -14.01 -9.94
C LYS A 36 12.72 -13.11 -8.76
N SER A 37 13.44 -12.01 -8.98
CA SER A 37 13.78 -11.03 -7.93
C SER A 37 12.54 -10.24 -7.51
N PHE A 38 11.76 -9.77 -8.49
CA PHE A 38 10.53 -9.04 -8.28
C PHE A 38 9.49 -9.86 -7.51
N VAL A 39 9.22 -11.08 -7.98
CA VAL A 39 8.31 -12.03 -7.32
C VAL A 39 8.80 -12.33 -5.91
N ARG A 40 10.11 -12.52 -5.69
CA ARG A 40 10.66 -12.74 -4.35
C ARG A 40 10.43 -11.57 -3.39
N VAL A 41 10.52 -10.33 -3.87
CA VAL A 41 10.25 -9.13 -3.06
C VAL A 41 8.77 -9.06 -2.67
N VAL A 42 7.86 -9.25 -3.65
CA VAL A 42 6.42 -9.24 -3.40
C VAL A 42 6.01 -10.36 -2.44
N TYR A 43 6.48 -11.59 -2.69
CA TYR A 43 6.20 -12.71 -1.80
C TYR A 43 6.84 -12.53 -0.43
N GLY A 44 8.04 -11.94 -0.34
CA GLY A 44 8.69 -11.61 0.93
C GLY A 44 7.82 -10.67 1.77
N VAL A 45 7.36 -9.57 1.19
CA VAL A 45 6.43 -8.63 1.84
C VAL A 45 5.14 -9.33 2.28
N LEU A 46 4.53 -10.14 1.41
CA LEU A 46 3.29 -10.84 1.75
C LEU A 46 3.48 -11.84 2.88
N VAL A 47 4.55 -12.65 2.85
CA VAL A 47 4.86 -13.67 3.87
C VAL A 47 5.19 -13.02 5.21
N GLU A 48 6.01 -11.96 5.20
CA GLU A 48 6.41 -11.25 6.42
C GLU A 48 5.21 -10.59 7.13
N ASN A 49 4.21 -10.15 6.38
CA ASN A 49 3.03 -9.48 6.93
C ASN A 49 1.81 -10.40 7.06
N TRP A 50 1.88 -11.66 6.60
CA TRP A 50 0.71 -12.52 6.40
C TRP A 50 -0.09 -12.77 7.69
N GLU A 51 0.62 -13.00 8.81
CA GLU A 51 0.01 -13.35 10.09
C GLU A 51 -0.71 -12.14 10.69
N ALA A 52 -0.03 -10.99 10.71
CA ALA A 52 -0.59 -9.73 11.15
C ALA A 52 -1.82 -9.36 10.29
N TRP A 53 -1.70 -9.47 8.96
CA TRP A 53 -2.78 -9.16 8.04
C TRP A 53 -3.99 -10.10 8.19
N SER A 54 -3.76 -11.40 8.38
CA SER A 54 -4.83 -12.37 8.61
C SER A 54 -5.61 -12.06 9.89
N ASN A 55 -4.92 -11.66 10.95
CA ASN A 55 -5.56 -11.24 12.20
C ASN A 55 -6.36 -9.94 12.01
N VAL A 56 -5.80 -8.95 11.31
CA VAL A 56 -6.53 -7.71 10.96
C VAL A 56 -7.82 -8.02 10.20
N LEU A 57 -7.75 -8.84 9.15
CA LEU A 57 -8.91 -9.22 8.36
C LEU A 57 -9.97 -9.94 9.22
N ARG A 58 -9.54 -10.87 10.08
CA ARG A 58 -10.45 -11.60 10.98
C ARG A 58 -11.20 -10.65 11.91
N LEU A 59 -10.50 -9.67 12.50
CA LEU A 59 -11.09 -8.70 13.43
C LEU A 59 -12.02 -7.70 12.73
N ILE A 60 -11.68 -7.28 11.50
CA ILE A 60 -12.56 -6.41 10.70
C ILE A 60 -13.86 -7.14 10.33
N LYS A 61 -13.77 -8.42 9.97
CA LYS A 61 -14.92 -9.27 9.59
C LYS A 61 -15.78 -9.67 10.78
N ALA A 62 -15.27 -9.60 12.00
CA ALA A 62 -16.02 -9.96 13.20
C ALA A 62 -17.27 -9.09 13.35
N ARG A 63 -18.36 -9.67 13.87
CA ARG A 63 -19.65 -8.94 14.04
C ARG A 63 -19.51 -7.72 14.94
N THR A 64 -18.75 -7.87 16.01
CA THR A 64 -18.39 -6.78 16.93
C THR A 64 -16.87 -6.67 17.00
N THR A 65 -16.38 -5.47 17.27
CA THR A 65 -14.96 -5.19 17.44
C THR A 65 -14.86 -4.30 18.67
N THR A 66 -14.09 -4.72 19.65
CA THR A 66 -13.83 -3.95 20.86
C THR A 66 -12.82 -2.86 20.59
N LYS A 67 -12.73 -1.85 21.47
CA LYS A 67 -11.74 -0.78 21.34
C LYS A 67 -10.30 -1.32 21.34
N GLN A 68 -10.01 -2.31 22.18
CA GLN A 68 -8.70 -2.96 22.23
C GLN A 68 -8.36 -3.66 20.90
N GLU A 69 -9.34 -4.26 20.23
CA GLU A 69 -9.16 -4.87 18.91
C GLU A 69 -8.99 -3.80 17.82
N GLU A 70 -9.69 -2.65 17.90
CA GLU A 70 -9.45 -1.51 17.01
C GLU A 70 -8.01 -0.98 17.17
N ASP A 71 -7.54 -0.81 18.41
CA ASP A 71 -6.17 -0.38 18.70
C ASP A 71 -5.13 -1.39 18.19
N PHE A 72 -5.39 -2.69 18.35
CA PHE A 72 -4.56 -3.75 17.79
C PHE A 72 -4.48 -3.65 16.26
N ILE A 73 -5.61 -3.43 15.57
CA ILE A 73 -5.63 -3.28 14.10
C ILE A 73 -4.76 -2.11 13.67
N LEU A 74 -4.89 -0.95 14.34
CA LEU A 74 -4.07 0.23 14.02
C LEU A 74 -2.58 -0.03 14.25
N HIS A 75 -2.22 -0.68 15.36
CA HIS A 75 -0.84 -1.00 15.68
C HIS A 75 -0.26 -2.01 14.67
N ALA A 76 -1.00 -3.05 14.33
CA ALA A 76 -0.60 -4.04 13.33
C ALA A 76 -0.32 -3.39 11.97
N LEU A 77 -1.19 -2.47 11.53
CA LEU A 77 -1.02 -1.76 10.26
C LEU A 77 0.17 -0.79 10.26
N ARG A 78 0.47 -0.13 11.39
CA ARG A 78 1.69 0.67 11.56
C ARG A 78 2.97 -0.16 11.51
N SER A 79 2.87 -1.44 11.87
CA SER A 79 4.02 -2.35 11.98
C SER A 79 4.28 -3.15 10.70
N VAL A 80 3.51 -2.88 9.63
CA VAL A 80 3.68 -3.54 8.33
C VAL A 80 5.06 -3.23 7.76
N ARG A 81 5.73 -4.29 7.29
CA ARG A 81 7.04 -4.21 6.62
C ARG A 81 6.85 -4.01 5.13
N GLY A 82 7.83 -3.37 4.47
CA GLY A 82 7.81 -3.13 3.02
C GLY A 82 7.78 -1.66 2.59
N GLY A 83 7.92 -0.73 3.54
CA GLY A 83 8.00 0.71 3.27
C GLY A 83 6.64 1.39 3.11
N ASP A 84 6.66 2.72 2.98
CA ASP A 84 5.46 3.58 3.05
C ASP A 84 4.37 3.17 2.07
N THR A 85 4.76 2.79 0.85
CA THR A 85 3.81 2.41 -0.19
C THR A 85 3.03 1.15 0.19
N VAL A 86 3.73 0.11 0.65
CA VAL A 86 3.12 -1.14 1.12
C VAL A 86 2.21 -0.87 2.31
N VAL A 87 2.67 -0.11 3.30
CA VAL A 87 1.88 0.23 4.49
C VAL A 87 0.56 0.92 4.10
N ARG A 88 0.62 1.88 3.16
CA ARG A 88 -0.59 2.58 2.67
C ARG A 88 -1.56 1.67 1.93
N THR A 89 -1.05 0.69 1.21
CA THR A 89 -1.88 -0.31 0.55
C THR A 89 -2.66 -1.12 1.56
N TYR A 90 -1.98 -1.67 2.56
CA TYR A 90 -2.62 -2.44 3.63
C TYR A 90 -3.67 -1.60 4.37
N ILE A 91 -3.39 -0.33 4.66
CA ILE A 91 -4.37 0.59 5.27
C ILE A 91 -5.54 0.84 4.32
N SER A 92 -5.30 1.05 3.03
CA SER A 92 -6.36 1.29 2.05
C SER A 92 -7.28 0.07 1.89
N GLN A 93 -6.72 -1.14 1.88
CA GLN A 93 -7.51 -2.37 1.92
C GLN A 93 -8.29 -2.50 3.23
N ALA A 94 -7.67 -2.20 4.37
CA ALA A 94 -8.34 -2.24 5.67
C ALA A 94 -9.55 -1.29 5.72
N ILE A 95 -9.43 -0.09 5.12
CA ILE A 95 -10.55 0.86 4.97
C ILE A 95 -11.66 0.26 4.13
N GLN A 96 -11.34 -0.35 2.99
CA GLN A 96 -12.34 -0.99 2.13
C GLN A 96 -13.11 -2.08 2.87
N PHE A 97 -12.40 -3.00 3.54
CA PHE A 97 -13.06 -4.04 4.33
C PHE A 97 -13.87 -3.45 5.49
N ALA A 98 -13.31 -2.53 6.27
CA ALA A 98 -14.01 -1.90 7.39
C ALA A 98 -15.30 -1.19 6.93
N SER A 99 -15.27 -0.54 5.76
CA SER A 99 -16.44 0.08 5.13
C SER A 99 -17.50 -0.95 4.76
N GLN A 100 -17.11 -2.05 4.11
CA GLN A 100 -18.02 -3.16 3.75
C GLN A 100 -18.73 -3.75 4.98
N PHE A 101 -18.01 -3.92 6.09
CA PHE A 101 -18.56 -4.43 7.36
C PHE A 101 -19.20 -3.33 8.24
N LYS A 102 -19.40 -2.12 7.69
CA LYS A 102 -20.06 -0.98 8.36
C LYS A 102 -19.36 -0.54 9.67
N LYS A 103 -18.05 -0.75 9.79
CA LYS A 103 -17.21 -0.39 10.94
C LYS A 103 -16.82 1.10 10.91
N ARG A 104 -17.81 1.99 11.06
CA ARG A 104 -17.64 3.44 10.85
C ARG A 104 -16.57 4.09 11.74
N SER A 105 -16.45 3.67 13.00
CA SER A 105 -15.41 4.15 13.92
C SER A 105 -14.02 3.82 13.40
N LEU A 106 -13.79 2.54 13.10
CA LEU A 106 -12.54 2.04 12.57
C LEU A 106 -12.15 2.70 11.24
N VAL A 107 -13.11 2.91 10.32
CA VAL A 107 -12.85 3.63 9.06
C VAL A 107 -12.24 5.01 9.31
N LYS A 108 -12.81 5.80 10.22
CA LYS A 108 -12.28 7.13 10.56
C LYS A 108 -10.87 7.07 11.14
N GLN A 109 -10.61 6.08 12.00
CA GLN A 109 -9.29 5.89 12.60
C GLN A 109 -8.25 5.50 11.53
N LEU A 110 -8.60 4.61 10.61
CA LEU A 110 -7.75 4.19 9.49
C LEU A 110 -7.49 5.33 8.49
N GLU A 111 -8.48 6.17 8.21
CA GLU A 111 -8.30 7.38 7.40
C GLU A 111 -7.40 8.43 8.09
N GLY A 112 -7.46 8.52 9.42
CA GLY A 112 -6.51 9.27 10.23
C GLY A 112 -5.09 8.73 10.04
N LEU A 113 -4.92 7.42 10.24
CA LEU A 113 -3.64 6.75 10.08
C LEU A 113 -3.05 6.91 8.67
N ARG A 114 -3.87 6.79 7.62
CA ARG A 114 -3.42 6.98 6.24
C ARG A 114 -2.90 8.39 5.97
N ARG A 115 -3.48 9.40 6.64
CA ARG A 115 -3.04 10.80 6.55
C ARG A 115 -1.75 11.06 7.31
N GLU A 116 -1.60 10.49 8.51
CA GLU A 116 -0.34 10.54 9.29
C GLU A 116 0.85 10.00 8.49
N LEU A 117 0.62 8.92 7.73
CA LEU A 117 1.64 8.26 6.91
C LEU A 117 1.78 8.86 5.50
N SER A 118 1.05 9.93 5.20
CA SER A 118 1.29 10.70 3.99
C SER A 118 2.35 11.76 4.28
N PRO A 119 3.48 11.80 3.55
CA PRO A 119 4.37 12.93 3.65
C PRO A 119 3.52 14.13 3.25
N ALA A 120 3.47 15.11 4.14
CA ALA A 120 3.14 16.45 3.75
C ALA A 120 4.04 16.74 2.54
N ARG A 121 3.43 16.97 1.37
CA ARG A 121 4.12 17.50 0.20
C ARG A 121 4.97 18.64 0.73
N VAL A 122 6.29 18.46 0.77
CA VAL A 122 7.18 19.59 0.95
C VAL A 122 6.88 20.45 -0.26
N ASP A 123 6.24 21.59 -0.02
CA ASP A 123 5.96 22.62 -1.00
C ASP A 123 7.31 23.22 -1.40
N GLY A 124 8.08 22.44 -2.16
CA GLY A 124 9.24 22.88 -2.89
C GLY A 124 8.78 23.60 -4.14
N SER A 125 7.96 24.64 -3.98
CA SER A 125 7.82 25.66 -5.00
C SER A 125 9.19 26.32 -5.13
N PRO A 126 9.90 26.20 -6.27
CA PRO A 126 11.09 26.99 -6.49
C PRO A 126 10.64 28.45 -6.51
N ARG A 127 10.98 29.19 -5.45
CA ARG A 127 10.78 30.64 -5.41
C ARG A 127 11.46 31.20 -6.65
N LYS A 128 10.67 31.68 -7.62
CA LYS A 128 11.16 32.49 -8.73
C LYS A 128 12.10 33.55 -8.14
N PRO A 129 13.34 33.70 -8.63
CA PRO A 129 14.15 34.83 -8.22
C PRO A 129 13.41 36.10 -8.65
N ALA A 130 13.23 37.02 -7.69
CA ALA A 130 12.63 38.32 -7.96
C ALA A 130 13.46 39.06 -9.02
N PRO A 131 12.83 39.78 -9.96
CA PRO A 131 13.56 40.59 -10.91
C PRO A 131 14.31 41.69 -10.16
N ILE A 132 15.63 41.74 -10.34
CA ILE A 132 16.46 42.85 -9.88
C ILE A 132 16.03 44.09 -10.67
N LYS A 133 15.17 44.91 -10.09
CA LYS A 133 15.07 46.32 -10.45
C LYS A 133 16.13 47.05 -9.63
N THR A 134 17.03 47.77 -10.29
CA THR A 134 17.34 49.20 -10.07
C THR A 134 18.51 49.54 -10.99
N THR A 135 18.29 50.18 -12.14
CA THR A 135 18.19 51.64 -12.39
C THR A 135 19.57 52.24 -12.69
N ASP A 136 19.68 52.77 -13.91
CA ASP A 136 20.62 53.77 -14.48
C ASP A 136 22.05 53.86 -13.91
#